data_AF-A0A8S2G1A6-F1
#
_entry.id   AF-A0A8S2G1A6-F1
#
_cell.length_a   1.000
_cell.length_b   1.000
_cell.length_c   1.000
_cell.angle_alpha   90.00
_cell.angle_beta   90.00
_cell.angle_gamma   90.00
#
_symmetry.space_group_name_H-M   'P 1'
#
loop_
_entity.id
_entity.type
_entity.pdbx_description
1 polymer ?
#
loop_
_entity_poly.entity_id
_entity_poly.type
_entity_poly.pdbx_seq_one_letter_code
_entity_poly.pdbx_strand_id
1 'polypeptide(L)'
;NRRNELLNELVYELTTPRTKVSSSDTYLENLPPEVMLAIMKNMDDLSIYAISKASYRWRRLINSTVDWQTFLRTRWPLFVLSRNDDNIDISRIYDHLIQSTSCFLCLNETGIRFENHLAIHPTLWRHRRLQSEIRALQGEPPEGIEATPLDPSSCYHWQASVLGPSGSPYEGGIFYLYLHIPQSYPMIPPRVRFITKIFHPNINMHGDIGLDSFSHNWSLALTISKVLISVQSLLTDPYAYICMNRRAGDLFLNNREQYEQIARNWTWKYAMVDFINSDEIDIDHIDY
;
A
#
# COMPACT_ATOMS: atom_id res chain seq x y z
N ASN A 1 -1.89 4.04 -43.30
CA ASN A 1 -0.83 5.08 -43.27
C ASN A 1 -1.28 6.31 -42.50
N ARG A 2 -2.25 7.10 -42.97
CA ARG A 2 -2.72 8.34 -42.31
C ARG A 2 -3.14 8.21 -40.83
N ARG A 3 -3.76 7.10 -40.44
CA ARG A 3 -4.17 6.83 -39.05
C ARG A 3 -2.99 6.50 -38.12
N ASN A 4 -1.94 5.88 -38.66
CA ASN A 4 -0.73 5.57 -37.89
C ASN A 4 0.15 6.82 -37.74
N GLU A 5 0.16 7.69 -38.75
CA GLU A 5 0.81 9.00 -38.68
C GLU A 5 0.18 9.88 -37.60
N LEU A 6 -1.16 9.98 -37.56
CA LEU A 6 -1.89 10.70 -36.50
C LEU A 6 -1.62 10.15 -35.09
N LEU A 7 -1.53 8.81 -34.96
CA LEU A 7 -1.18 8.17 -33.69
C LEU A 7 0.24 8.51 -33.25
N ASN A 8 1.20 8.52 -34.18
CA ASN A 8 2.59 8.88 -33.89
C ASN A 8 2.73 10.36 -33.53
N GLU A 9 1.94 11.24 -34.17
CA GLU A 9 1.87 12.66 -33.83
C GLU A 9 1.33 12.88 -32.41
N LEU A 10 0.23 12.21 -32.05
CA LEU A 10 -0.35 12.29 -30.71
C LEU A 10 0.60 11.75 -29.64
N VAL A 11 1.30 10.65 -29.92
CA VAL A 11 2.30 10.09 -29.01
C VAL A 11 3.50 11.04 -28.87
N TYR A 12 3.92 11.69 -29.94
CA TYR A 12 4.99 12.69 -29.91
C TYR A 12 4.60 13.94 -29.09
N GLU A 13 3.37 14.43 -29.23
CA GLU A 13 2.85 15.56 -28.43
C GLU A 13 2.69 15.22 -26.94
N LEU A 14 2.43 13.95 -26.60
CA LEU A 14 2.32 13.48 -25.21
C LEU A 14 3.68 13.21 -24.55
N THR A 15 4.72 12.96 -25.35
CA THR A 15 6.07 12.63 -24.87
C THR A 15 7.02 13.82 -24.85
N THR A 16 6.66 14.91 -25.52
CA THR A 16 7.44 16.15 -25.50
C THR A 16 7.06 17.01 -24.28
N PRO A 17 8.03 17.44 -23.46
CA PRO A 17 7.77 18.37 -22.37
C PRO A 17 7.24 19.68 -22.95
N ARG A 18 6.02 20.07 -22.57
CA ARG A 18 5.47 21.38 -22.97
C ARG A 18 6.34 22.49 -22.41
N THR A 19 6.59 23.52 -23.23
CA THR A 19 7.20 24.76 -22.75
C THR A 19 6.36 25.31 -21.60
N LYS A 20 7.02 25.76 -20.52
CA LYS A 20 6.34 26.39 -19.38
C LYS A 20 5.53 27.56 -19.91
N VAL A 21 4.21 27.39 -20.03
CA VAL A 21 3.29 28.49 -20.29
C VAL A 21 3.49 29.49 -19.17
N SER A 22 3.76 30.74 -19.52
CA SER A 22 3.90 31.83 -18.57
C SER A 22 2.66 31.90 -17.69
N SER A 23 2.89 31.78 -16.38
CA SER A 23 1.95 31.87 -15.27
C SER A 23 0.93 33.00 -15.44
N SER A 24 -0.33 32.65 -15.71
CA SER A 24 -1.54 33.34 -15.21
C SER A 24 -2.84 32.72 -15.73
N ASP A 25 -2.84 32.00 -16.86
CA ASP A 25 -4.07 31.45 -17.46
C ASP A 25 -4.01 29.93 -17.66
N THR A 26 -3.89 29.19 -16.56
CA THR A 26 -4.27 27.78 -16.58
C THR A 26 -5.80 27.70 -16.58
N TYR A 27 -6.41 27.35 -17.71
CA TYR A 27 -7.87 27.14 -17.84
C TYR A 27 -8.49 26.31 -16.69
N LEU A 28 -7.70 25.39 -16.11
CA LEU A 28 -8.05 24.60 -14.94
C LEU A 28 -8.31 25.43 -13.66
N GLU A 29 -7.57 26.52 -13.45
CA GLU A 29 -7.75 27.42 -12.31
C GLU A 29 -8.98 28.32 -12.46
N ASN A 30 -9.52 28.45 -13.68
CA ASN A 30 -10.70 29.24 -14.00
C ASN A 30 -12.00 28.40 -14.09
N LEU A 31 -11.93 27.07 -13.92
CA LEU A 31 -13.12 26.21 -13.95
C LEU A 31 -14.12 26.60 -12.86
N PRO A 32 -15.44 26.66 -13.11
CA PRO A 32 -16.44 26.86 -12.07
C PRO A 32 -16.41 25.73 -11.02
N PRO A 33 -16.71 26.00 -9.73
CA PRO A 33 -16.75 24.97 -8.68
C PRO A 33 -17.65 23.78 -9.02
N GLU A 34 -18.76 24.01 -9.71
CA GLU A 34 -19.71 22.98 -10.12
C GLU A 34 -19.07 21.96 -11.08
N VAL A 35 -18.24 22.45 -12.01
CA VAL A 35 -17.48 21.61 -12.95
C VAL A 35 -16.43 20.80 -12.19
N MET A 36 -15.74 21.42 -11.24
CA MET A 36 -14.75 20.74 -10.39
C MET A 36 -15.39 19.60 -9.58
N LEU A 37 -16.57 19.83 -9.00
CA LEU A 37 -17.33 18.80 -8.27
C LEU A 37 -17.81 17.67 -9.20
N ALA A 38 -18.26 18.00 -10.41
CA ALA A 38 -18.65 17.01 -11.41
C ALA A 38 -17.47 16.11 -11.85
N ILE A 39 -16.27 16.69 -11.97
CA ILE A 39 -15.04 15.94 -12.24
C ILE A 39 -14.72 15.00 -11.07
N MET A 40 -14.72 15.50 -9.83
CA MET A 40 -14.43 14.71 -8.62
C MET A 40 -15.35 13.51 -8.46
N LYS A 41 -16.64 13.64 -8.83
CA LYS A 41 -17.62 12.55 -8.71
C LYS A 41 -17.21 11.26 -9.43
N ASN A 42 -16.39 11.36 -10.48
CA ASN A 42 -15.96 10.20 -11.26
C ASN A 42 -14.56 9.70 -10.90
N MET A 43 -13.85 10.40 -10.00
CA MET A 43 -12.48 10.07 -9.62
C MET A 43 -12.46 8.98 -8.54
N ASP A 44 -11.35 8.25 -8.46
CA ASP A 44 -11.04 7.45 -7.27
C ASP A 44 -10.39 8.31 -6.19
N ASP A 45 -10.25 7.72 -5.01
CA ASP A 45 -9.68 8.36 -3.84
C ASP A 45 -8.22 8.78 -4.04
N LEU A 46 -7.40 8.00 -4.75
CA LEU A 46 -6.01 8.37 -5.06
C LEU A 46 -5.91 9.57 -6.00
N SER A 47 -6.78 9.63 -7.01
CA SER A 47 -6.87 10.76 -7.94
C SER A 47 -7.31 12.03 -7.21
N ILE A 48 -8.30 11.92 -6.33
CA ILE A 48 -8.75 13.03 -5.46
C ILE A 48 -7.61 13.48 -4.56
N TYR A 49 -6.90 12.55 -3.92
CA TYR A 49 -5.73 12.85 -3.11
C TYR A 49 -4.63 13.57 -3.92
N ALA A 50 -4.27 13.06 -5.10
CA ALA A 50 -3.23 13.67 -5.94
C ALA A 50 -3.58 15.12 -6.33
N ILE A 51 -4.83 15.36 -6.71
CA ILE A 51 -5.30 16.70 -7.09
C ILE A 51 -5.37 17.65 -5.87
N SER A 52 -5.66 17.13 -4.68
CA SER A 52 -5.60 17.91 -3.43
C SER A 52 -4.20 18.46 -3.13
N LYS A 53 -3.15 17.76 -3.58
CA LYS A 53 -1.76 18.20 -3.44
C LYS A 53 -1.35 19.19 -4.54
N ALA A 54 -1.95 19.11 -5.72
CA ALA A 54 -1.59 19.93 -6.86
C ALA A 54 -2.05 21.41 -6.78
N SER A 55 -3.15 21.73 -6.10
CA SER A 55 -3.70 23.10 -6.07
C SER A 55 -4.45 23.43 -4.79
N TYR A 56 -4.26 24.66 -4.30
CA TYR A 56 -4.99 25.19 -3.14
C TYR A 56 -6.51 25.22 -3.37
N ARG A 57 -6.95 25.56 -4.59
CA ARG A 57 -8.38 25.66 -4.92
C ARG A 57 -9.07 24.29 -4.83
N TRP A 58 -8.44 23.26 -5.40
CA TRP A 58 -8.90 21.88 -5.29
C TRP A 58 -8.91 21.40 -3.84
N ARG A 59 -7.83 21.67 -3.09
CA ARG A 59 -7.72 21.31 -1.66
C ARG A 59 -8.86 21.89 -0.83
N ARG A 60 -9.19 23.17 -1.03
CA ARG A 60 -10.27 23.84 -0.29
C ARG A 60 -11.63 23.19 -0.55
N LEU A 61 -11.92 22.84 -1.81
CA LEU A 61 -13.16 22.14 -2.17
C LEU A 61 -13.19 20.74 -1.58
N ILE A 62 -12.12 19.97 -1.75
CA ILE A 62 -11.97 18.60 -1.26
C ILE A 62 -12.18 18.53 0.26
N ASN A 63 -11.54 19.42 1.02
CA ASN A 63 -11.68 19.46 2.48
C ASN A 63 -13.11 19.74 2.96
N SER A 64 -13.95 20.37 2.11
CA SER A 64 -15.35 20.65 2.44
C SER A 64 -16.34 19.60 1.96
N THR A 65 -15.96 18.73 1.01
CA THR A 65 -16.90 17.83 0.32
C THR A 65 -16.56 16.35 0.39
N VAL A 66 -15.28 16.02 0.60
CA VAL A 66 -14.81 14.64 0.58
C VAL A 66 -14.86 14.04 1.97
N ASP A 67 -15.55 12.90 2.07
CA ASP A 67 -15.50 12.07 3.26
C ASP A 67 -14.24 11.18 3.23
N TRP A 68 -13.17 11.70 3.83
CA TRP A 68 -11.91 10.96 3.99
C TRP A 68 -12.06 9.70 4.83
N GLN A 69 -13.07 9.59 5.69
CA GLN A 69 -13.29 8.40 6.50
C GLN A 69 -13.73 7.22 5.64
N THR A 70 -14.62 7.47 4.67
CA THR A 70 -15.01 6.45 3.70
C THR A 70 -13.80 5.98 2.88
N PHE A 71 -12.98 6.89 2.38
CA PHE A 71 -11.76 6.52 1.63
C PHE A 71 -10.77 5.72 2.47
N LEU A 72 -10.55 6.13 3.72
CA LEU A 72 -9.70 5.41 4.66
C LEU A 72 -10.20 3.98 4.88
N ARG A 73 -11.49 3.80 5.18
CA ARG A 73 -12.09 2.47 5.42
C ARG A 73 -12.06 1.57 4.18
N THR A 74 -12.22 2.14 2.99
CA THR A 74 -12.16 1.38 1.74
C THR A 74 -10.74 0.93 1.41
N ARG A 75 -9.74 1.81 1.56
CA ARG A 75 -8.36 1.52 1.17
C ARG A 75 -7.57 0.78 2.25
N TRP A 76 -7.81 1.10 3.52
CA TRP A 76 -7.21 0.44 4.68
C TRP A 76 -8.28 -0.06 5.65
N PRO A 77 -9.04 -1.11 5.27
CA PRO A 77 -10.07 -1.68 6.14
C PRO A 77 -9.52 -2.23 7.47
N LEU A 78 -8.23 -2.57 7.54
CA LEU A 78 -7.56 -3.02 8.77
C LEU A 78 -6.90 -1.88 9.57
N PHE A 79 -7.04 -0.63 9.14
CA PHE A 79 -6.56 0.51 9.92
C PHE A 79 -7.57 0.88 10.99
N VAL A 80 -7.12 0.86 12.25
CA VAL A 80 -7.90 1.22 13.42
C VAL A 80 -7.18 2.34 14.15
N LEU A 81 -7.91 3.40 14.48
CA LEU A 81 -7.37 4.48 15.31
C LEU A 81 -7.32 4.04 16.76
N SER A 82 -6.12 4.05 17.33
CA SER A 82 -5.88 3.70 18.73
C SER A 82 -6.47 4.72 19.72
N ARG A 83 -6.75 5.95 19.29
CA ARG A 83 -7.32 7.03 20.12
C ARG A 83 -8.68 7.47 19.59
N ASN A 84 -9.68 7.50 20.47
CA ASN A 84 -10.95 8.19 20.26
C ASN A 84 -10.77 9.64 20.73
N ASP A 85 -10.08 10.45 19.93
CA ASP A 85 -10.06 11.90 20.13
C ASP A 85 -10.96 12.53 19.09
N ASP A 86 -11.91 13.36 19.53
CA ASP A 86 -12.93 13.98 18.68
C ASP A 86 -12.32 14.97 17.67
N ASN A 87 -11.04 15.34 17.83
CA ASN A 87 -10.35 16.33 17.00
C ASN A 87 -9.37 15.74 15.98
N ILE A 88 -9.49 14.45 15.66
CA ILE A 88 -8.57 13.78 14.71
C ILE A 88 -8.88 14.19 13.26
N ASP A 89 -7.91 14.82 12.59
CA ASP A 89 -8.00 15.10 11.15
C ASP A 89 -7.73 13.82 10.31
N ILE A 90 -8.80 13.20 9.84
CA ILE A 90 -8.76 11.98 9.01
C ILE A 90 -8.06 12.23 7.67
N SER A 91 -8.15 13.43 7.10
CA SER A 91 -7.45 13.78 5.86
C SER A 91 -5.94 13.68 6.05
N ARG A 92 -5.46 14.15 7.20
CA ARG A 92 -4.04 14.08 7.58
C ARG A 92 -3.58 12.63 7.81
N ILE A 93 -4.40 11.80 8.45
CA ILE A 93 -4.09 10.36 8.59
C ILE A 93 -4.00 9.68 7.23
N TYR A 94 -4.97 9.94 6.36
CA TYR A 94 -4.97 9.39 5.00
C TYR A 94 -3.71 9.84 4.25
N ASP A 95 -3.31 11.10 4.37
CA ASP A 95 -2.06 11.63 3.83
C ASP A 95 -0.82 10.89 4.35
N HIS A 96 -0.72 10.68 5.66
CA HIS A 96 0.38 9.92 6.26
C HIS A 96 0.42 8.46 5.78
N LEU A 97 -0.73 7.79 5.67
CA LEU A 97 -0.81 6.43 5.12
C LEU A 97 -0.39 6.38 3.65
N ILE A 98 -0.74 7.39 2.85
CA ILE A 98 -0.26 7.47 1.46
C ILE A 98 1.25 7.66 1.43
N GLN A 99 1.80 8.57 2.23
CA GLN A 99 3.24 8.85 2.28
C GLN A 99 4.06 7.66 2.83
N SER A 100 3.46 6.84 3.68
CA SER A 100 4.07 5.61 4.19
C SER A 100 4.02 4.46 3.18
N THR A 101 3.37 4.61 2.02
CA THR A 101 3.31 3.53 1.03
C THR A 101 4.61 3.36 0.24
N SER A 102 5.05 2.11 0.08
CA SER A 102 6.27 1.72 -0.64
C SER A 102 6.27 2.19 -2.09
N CYS A 103 5.13 2.05 -2.77
CA CYS A 103 4.97 2.48 -4.15
C CYS A 103 3.52 2.91 -4.45
N PHE A 104 3.36 4.17 -4.85
CA PHE A 104 2.06 4.75 -5.20
C PHE A 104 1.40 4.05 -6.40
N LEU A 105 2.18 3.67 -7.41
CA LEU A 105 1.66 2.93 -8.59
C LEU A 105 1.14 1.54 -8.18
N CYS A 106 1.89 0.83 -7.35
CA CYS A 106 1.45 -0.47 -6.84
C CYS A 106 0.20 -0.34 -5.97
N LEU A 107 0.08 0.71 -5.16
CA LEU A 107 -1.12 0.99 -4.37
C LEU A 107 -2.34 1.31 -5.25
N ASN A 108 -2.13 1.91 -6.43
CA ASN A 108 -3.20 2.13 -7.39
C ASN A 108 -3.72 0.81 -7.96
N GLU A 109 -2.83 -0.15 -8.21
CA GLU A 109 -3.18 -1.50 -8.69
C GLU A 109 -3.91 -2.34 -7.63
N THR A 110 -3.82 -1.99 -6.34
CA THR A 110 -4.59 -2.67 -5.28
C THR A 110 -6.04 -2.19 -5.19
N GLY A 111 -6.41 -1.14 -5.92
CA GLY A 111 -7.76 -0.57 -5.92
C GLY A 111 -8.79 -1.52 -6.55
N ILE A 112 -9.98 -1.60 -5.94
CA ILE A 112 -11.08 -2.51 -6.27
C ILE A 112 -11.69 -2.27 -7.69
N ARG A 113 -11.10 -1.42 -8.54
CA ARG A 113 -11.67 -1.01 -9.84
C ARG A 113 -11.17 -1.81 -11.05
N PHE A 114 -10.90 -3.10 -10.90
CA PHE A 114 -10.76 -4.00 -12.04
C PHE A 114 -12.08 -4.72 -12.33
N GLU A 115 -13.06 -3.98 -12.86
CA GLU A 115 -14.32 -4.54 -13.40
C GLU A 115 -14.14 -5.42 -14.66
N ASN A 116 -12.91 -5.62 -15.14
CA ASN A 116 -12.65 -6.28 -16.42
C ASN A 116 -11.86 -7.59 -16.34
N HIS A 117 -11.77 -8.23 -15.17
CA HIS A 117 -11.53 -9.67 -15.18
C HIS A 117 -12.84 -10.34 -15.59
N LEU A 118 -12.95 -10.67 -16.89
CA LEU A 118 -13.86 -11.66 -17.45
C LEU A 118 -14.25 -12.64 -16.33
N ALA A 119 -15.54 -12.65 -15.95
CA ALA A 119 -16.06 -13.38 -14.80
C ALA A 119 -15.84 -14.88 -14.95
N ILE A 120 -14.60 -15.34 -14.78
CA ILE A 120 -14.25 -16.73 -14.60
C ILE A 120 -14.56 -16.99 -13.15
N HIS A 121 -15.71 -17.64 -12.92
CA HIS A 121 -16.08 -18.07 -11.59
C HIS A 121 -14.91 -18.82 -10.94
N PRO A 122 -14.54 -18.50 -9.70
CA PRO A 122 -13.53 -19.26 -8.97
C PRO A 122 -13.89 -20.74 -8.99
N THR A 123 -12.89 -21.60 -9.16
CA THR A 123 -13.11 -23.04 -9.06
C THR A 123 -13.72 -23.36 -7.69
N LEU A 124 -14.61 -24.35 -7.63
CA LEU A 124 -15.25 -24.76 -6.37
C LEU A 124 -14.22 -25.08 -5.27
N TRP A 125 -13.06 -25.62 -5.67
CA TRP A 125 -11.98 -25.93 -4.74
C TRP A 125 -11.29 -24.69 -4.19
N ARG A 126 -10.92 -23.71 -5.04
CA ARG A 126 -10.37 -22.41 -4.59
C ARG A 126 -11.34 -21.74 -3.64
N HIS A 127 -12.61 -21.68 -4.01
CA HIS A 127 -13.65 -21.05 -3.19
C HIS A 127 -13.78 -21.72 -1.80
N ARG A 128 -13.92 -23.05 -1.75
CA ARG A 128 -13.99 -23.79 -0.48
C ARG A 128 -12.73 -23.62 0.38
N ARG A 129 -11.55 -23.63 -0.25
CA ARG A 129 -10.27 -23.41 0.43
C ARG A 129 -10.24 -22.03 1.07
N LEU A 130 -10.51 -20.98 0.29
CA LEU A 130 -10.50 -19.60 0.79
C LEU A 130 -11.56 -19.38 1.87
N GLN A 131 -12.77 -19.90 1.73
CA GLN A 131 -13.79 -19.82 2.78
C GLN A 131 -13.37 -20.52 4.07
N SER A 132 -12.63 -21.62 4.00
CA SER A 132 -12.07 -22.26 5.19
C SER A 132 -11.00 -21.38 5.84
N GLU A 133 -10.11 -20.79 5.04
CA GLU A 133 -9.03 -19.94 5.56
C GLU A 133 -9.53 -18.60 6.11
N ILE A 134 -10.55 -17.99 5.49
CA ILE A 134 -11.24 -16.80 6.01
C ILE A 134 -11.82 -17.09 7.40
N ARG A 135 -12.53 -18.21 7.55
CA ARG A 135 -13.11 -18.61 8.84
C ARG A 135 -12.05 -18.85 9.90
N ALA A 136 -10.92 -19.47 9.52
CA ALA A 136 -9.80 -19.66 10.44
C ALA A 136 -9.19 -18.32 10.88
N LEU A 137 -8.95 -17.39 9.93
CA LEU A 137 -8.41 -16.06 10.23
C LEU A 137 -9.36 -15.21 11.08
N GLN A 138 -10.68 -15.34 10.90
CA GLN A 138 -11.68 -14.62 11.69
C GLN A 138 -11.91 -15.22 13.08
N GLY A 139 -11.80 -16.55 13.21
CA GLY A 139 -12.04 -17.25 14.47
C GLY A 139 -10.81 -17.25 15.39
N GLU A 140 -9.65 -17.59 14.83
CA GLU A 140 -8.38 -17.71 15.56
C GLU A 140 -7.24 -17.11 14.71
N PRO A 141 -7.17 -15.77 14.58
CA PRO A 141 -6.06 -15.12 13.90
C PRO A 141 -4.74 -15.40 14.62
N PRO A 142 -3.62 -15.60 13.89
CA PRO A 142 -2.31 -15.63 14.51
C PRO A 142 -2.00 -14.33 15.25
N GLU A 143 -1.17 -14.41 16.28
CA GLU A 143 -0.83 -13.26 17.11
C GLU A 143 -0.21 -12.11 16.29
N GLY A 144 -0.81 -10.92 16.40
CA GLY A 144 -0.36 -9.73 15.68
C GLY A 144 -0.57 -9.80 14.17
N ILE A 145 -1.42 -10.70 13.67
CA ILE A 145 -1.72 -10.83 12.23
C ILE A 145 -3.21 -10.75 11.99
N GLU A 146 -3.63 -9.83 11.13
CA GLU A 146 -5.00 -9.78 10.60
C GLU A 146 -4.98 -9.83 9.08
N ALA A 147 -6.03 -10.37 8.47
CA ALA A 147 -6.17 -10.39 7.02
C ALA A 147 -7.64 -10.42 6.60
N THR A 148 -7.97 -9.66 5.56
CA THR A 148 -9.33 -9.54 5.03
C THR A 148 -9.33 -9.40 3.50
N PRO A 149 -10.28 -10.04 2.78
CA PRO A 149 -10.46 -9.80 1.36
C PRO A 149 -10.97 -8.37 1.10
N LEU A 150 -10.38 -7.69 0.13
CA LEU A 150 -10.83 -6.37 -0.36
C LEU A 150 -12.10 -6.49 -1.21
N ASP A 151 -12.26 -7.62 -1.90
CA ASP A 151 -13.50 -8.01 -2.57
C ASP A 151 -13.96 -9.38 -2.06
N PRO A 152 -15.02 -9.43 -1.22
CA PRO A 152 -15.54 -10.68 -0.67
C PRO A 152 -16.05 -11.67 -1.73
N SER A 153 -16.42 -11.20 -2.92
CA SER A 153 -17.02 -12.06 -3.96
C SER A 153 -15.96 -12.90 -4.68
N SER A 154 -14.86 -12.27 -5.08
CA SER A 154 -13.82 -12.90 -5.89
C SER A 154 -12.61 -13.37 -5.07
N CYS A 155 -12.36 -12.73 -3.93
CA CYS A 155 -11.25 -12.99 -3.01
C CYS A 155 -9.87 -13.02 -3.72
N TYR A 156 -9.68 -12.30 -4.83
CA TYR A 156 -8.37 -12.15 -5.49
C TYR A 156 -7.46 -11.20 -4.74
N HIS A 157 -8.02 -10.13 -4.20
CA HIS A 157 -7.30 -9.03 -3.57
C HIS A 157 -7.58 -9.02 -2.08
N TRP A 158 -6.51 -8.94 -1.28
CA TRP A 158 -6.58 -9.00 0.16
C TRP A 158 -5.65 -7.95 0.76
N GLN A 159 -6.03 -7.45 1.92
CA GLN A 159 -5.16 -6.68 2.78
C GLN A 159 -4.86 -7.51 4.03
N ALA A 160 -3.63 -7.43 4.51
CA ALA A 160 -3.21 -7.95 5.80
C ALA A 160 -2.51 -6.87 6.61
N SER A 161 -2.53 -7.02 7.92
CA SER A 161 -1.70 -6.28 8.86
C SER A 161 -0.80 -7.26 9.61
N VAL A 162 0.47 -6.89 9.80
CA VAL A 162 1.44 -7.63 10.60
C VAL A 162 2.01 -6.67 11.64
N LEU A 163 1.86 -7.00 12.91
CA LEU A 163 2.49 -6.32 14.02
C LEU A 163 3.98 -6.68 14.04
N GLY A 164 4.80 -5.64 14.17
CA GLY A 164 6.23 -5.76 14.34
C GLY A 164 6.59 -6.60 15.57
N PRO A 165 7.40 -7.66 15.43
CA PRO A 165 7.74 -8.56 16.53
C PRO A 165 8.45 -7.85 17.69
N SER A 166 8.15 -8.27 18.92
CA SER A 166 8.81 -7.76 20.13
C SER A 166 10.31 -8.07 20.10
N GLY A 167 11.13 -7.13 20.56
CA GLY A 167 12.59 -7.22 20.56
C GLY A 167 13.25 -7.01 19.19
N SER A 168 12.47 -6.81 18.12
CA SER A 168 12.97 -6.46 16.79
C SER A 168 13.01 -4.93 16.60
N PRO A 169 13.75 -4.39 15.63
CA PRO A 169 13.70 -2.96 15.32
C PRO A 169 12.33 -2.51 14.75
N TYR A 170 11.41 -3.45 14.52
CA TYR A 170 10.07 -3.21 14.00
C TYR A 170 8.99 -3.15 15.09
N GLU A 171 9.36 -3.42 16.35
CA GLU A 171 8.44 -3.48 17.48
C GLU A 171 7.51 -2.26 17.56
N GLY A 172 6.22 -2.54 17.79
CA GLY A 172 5.15 -1.54 17.91
C GLY A 172 4.65 -0.96 16.57
N GLY A 173 5.33 -1.23 15.46
CA GLY A 173 4.86 -0.83 14.13
C GLY A 173 3.79 -1.79 13.58
N ILE A 174 2.79 -1.25 12.89
CA ILE A 174 1.81 -2.00 12.11
C ILE A 174 2.15 -1.88 10.62
N PHE A 175 2.49 -3.00 10.00
CA PHE A 175 2.81 -3.06 8.59
C PHE A 175 1.61 -3.57 7.82
N TYR A 176 1.13 -2.79 6.85
CA TYR A 176 0.08 -3.21 5.93
C TYR A 176 0.69 -3.91 4.72
N LEU A 177 0.06 -5.00 4.31
CA LEU A 177 0.46 -5.82 3.19
C LEU A 177 -0.70 -6.00 2.23
N TYR A 178 -0.36 -6.13 0.96
CA TYR A 178 -1.26 -6.51 -0.10
C TYR A 178 -0.96 -7.95 -0.52
N LEU A 179 -2.02 -8.75 -0.65
CA LEU A 179 -1.93 -10.11 -1.15
C LEU A 179 -2.77 -10.26 -2.41
N HIS A 180 -2.15 -10.82 -3.45
CA HIS A 180 -2.85 -11.26 -4.65
C HIS A 180 -2.93 -12.79 -4.67
N ILE A 181 -4.14 -13.30 -4.53
CA ILE A 181 -4.44 -14.74 -4.54
C ILE A 181 -4.79 -15.16 -5.96
N PRO A 182 -3.91 -15.90 -6.68
CA PRO A 182 -4.18 -16.28 -8.06
C PRO A 182 -5.40 -17.20 -8.19
N GLN A 183 -5.97 -17.27 -9.40
CA GLN A 183 -7.05 -18.21 -9.70
C GLN A 183 -6.63 -19.68 -9.52
N SER A 184 -5.34 -19.98 -9.71
CA SER A 184 -4.77 -21.31 -9.50
C SER A 184 -4.52 -21.65 -8.03
N TYR A 185 -4.82 -20.76 -7.08
CA TYR A 185 -4.62 -21.04 -5.66
C TYR A 185 -5.48 -22.22 -5.19
N PRO A 186 -4.96 -23.15 -4.35
CA PRO A 186 -3.62 -23.18 -3.76
C PRO A 186 -2.53 -23.89 -4.57
N MET A 187 -2.70 -24.23 -5.87
CA MET A 187 -1.59 -24.80 -6.66
C MET A 187 -0.43 -23.82 -6.84
N ILE A 188 -0.73 -22.53 -6.94
CA ILE A 188 0.26 -21.45 -7.00
C ILE A 188 0.12 -20.61 -5.71
N PRO A 189 1.22 -20.24 -5.03
CA PRO A 189 1.18 -19.43 -3.82
C PRO A 189 0.56 -18.04 -4.07
N PRO A 190 0.05 -17.38 -3.02
CA PRO A 190 -0.31 -15.97 -3.11
C PRO A 190 0.96 -15.12 -3.29
N ARG A 191 0.83 -14.00 -3.99
CA ARG A 191 1.90 -12.98 -4.03
C ARG A 191 1.67 -12.01 -2.88
N VAL A 192 2.73 -11.69 -2.15
CA VAL A 192 2.68 -10.80 -0.99
C VAL A 192 3.59 -9.61 -1.22
N ARG A 193 3.11 -8.42 -0.89
CA ARG A 193 3.83 -7.16 -0.99
C ARG A 193 3.55 -6.29 0.22
N PHE A 194 4.58 -5.63 0.75
CA PHE A 194 4.43 -4.58 1.74
C PHE A 194 3.84 -3.33 1.10
N ILE A 195 2.69 -2.89 1.62
CA ILE A 195 2.15 -1.56 1.35
C ILE A 195 2.96 -0.55 2.16
N THR A 196 3.14 -0.79 3.46
CA THR A 196 3.93 0.10 4.34
C THR A 196 5.42 0.00 4.01
N LYS A 197 6.10 1.14 3.87
CA LYS A 197 7.56 1.24 3.73
C LYS A 197 8.26 0.58 4.91
N ILE A 198 9.32 -0.16 4.62
CA ILE A 198 10.12 -0.85 5.63
C ILE A 198 11.58 -0.93 5.19
N PHE A 199 12.49 -0.77 6.13
CA PHE A 199 13.93 -0.92 5.90
C PHE A 199 14.39 -2.33 6.27
N HIS A 200 14.38 -3.26 5.30
CA HIS A 200 14.62 -4.68 5.55
C HIS A 200 15.49 -5.32 4.45
N PRO A 201 16.46 -6.21 4.76
CA PRO A 201 17.34 -6.83 3.75
C PRO A 201 16.60 -7.56 2.63
N ASN A 202 15.53 -8.29 2.96
CA ASN A 202 14.75 -9.09 2.00
C ASN A 202 13.54 -8.38 1.38
N ILE A 203 13.38 -7.06 1.54
CA ILE A 203 12.23 -6.32 0.99
C ILE A 203 12.76 -5.20 0.10
N ASN A 204 12.25 -5.11 -1.13
CA ASN A 204 12.68 -4.07 -2.08
C ASN A 204 11.92 -2.75 -1.87
N MET A 205 12.27 -1.71 -2.64
CA MET A 205 11.63 -0.39 -2.55
C MET A 205 10.14 -0.38 -2.94
N HIS A 206 9.67 -1.36 -3.73
CA HIS A 206 8.26 -1.53 -4.09
C HIS A 206 7.49 -2.39 -3.08
N GLY A 207 8.16 -2.84 -2.01
CA GLY A 207 7.59 -3.71 -0.99
C GLY A 207 7.54 -5.19 -1.38
N ASP A 208 8.06 -5.61 -2.53
CA ASP A 208 8.12 -7.02 -2.87
C ASP A 208 9.08 -7.74 -1.93
N ILE A 209 8.69 -8.94 -1.53
CA ILE A 209 9.47 -9.78 -0.63
C ILE A 209 10.32 -10.73 -1.45
N GLY A 210 11.63 -10.68 -1.22
CA GLY A 210 12.64 -11.50 -1.86
C GLY A 210 12.67 -12.89 -1.27
N LEU A 211 11.61 -13.66 -1.50
CA LEU A 211 11.53 -15.04 -1.07
C LEU A 211 11.21 -15.93 -2.26
N ASP A 212 12.29 -16.41 -2.90
CA ASP A 212 12.30 -17.70 -3.59
C ASP A 212 11.92 -18.86 -2.65
N SER A 213 11.87 -18.61 -1.35
CA SER A 213 11.41 -19.55 -0.33
C SER A 213 9.91 -19.86 -0.43
N PHE A 214 9.07 -18.94 -0.92
CA PHE A 214 7.64 -19.24 -1.10
C PHE A 214 7.35 -20.00 -2.38
N SER A 215 8.10 -19.76 -3.45
CA SER A 215 7.91 -20.42 -4.75
C SER A 215 8.46 -21.86 -4.73
N HIS A 216 9.68 -22.06 -4.19
CA HIS A 216 10.34 -23.37 -4.19
C HIS A 216 9.90 -24.30 -3.05
N ASN A 217 9.52 -23.74 -1.88
CA ASN A 217 9.02 -24.53 -0.74
C ASN A 217 7.49 -24.47 -0.61
N TRP A 218 6.78 -24.05 -1.66
CA TRP A 218 5.32 -24.06 -1.65
C TRP A 218 4.80 -25.49 -1.47
N SER A 219 3.84 -25.64 -0.56
CA SER A 219 3.08 -26.87 -0.39
C SER A 219 1.61 -26.52 -0.26
N LEU A 220 0.73 -27.37 -0.78
CA LEU A 220 -0.74 -27.19 -0.68
C LEU A 220 -1.23 -27.21 0.78
N ALA A 221 -0.39 -27.66 1.72
CA ALA A 221 -0.63 -27.62 3.16
C ALA A 221 -0.39 -26.23 3.78
N LEU A 222 0.23 -25.29 3.05
CA LEU A 222 0.41 -23.91 3.46
C LEU A 222 -0.87 -23.11 3.20
N THR A 223 -1.18 -22.22 4.15
CA THR A 223 -2.34 -21.31 4.14
C THR A 223 -1.85 -19.88 4.13
N ILE A 224 -2.74 -18.93 3.83
CA ILE A 224 -2.51 -17.49 3.95
C ILE A 224 -1.97 -17.15 5.34
N SER A 225 -2.56 -17.69 6.41
CA SER A 225 -2.07 -17.49 7.78
C SER A 225 -0.61 -17.93 7.95
N LYS A 226 -0.24 -19.11 7.41
CA LYS A 226 1.14 -19.61 7.49
C LYS A 226 2.11 -18.76 6.65
N VAL A 227 1.67 -18.25 5.52
CA VAL A 227 2.44 -17.30 4.71
C VAL A 227 2.70 -16.02 5.51
N LEU A 228 1.67 -15.46 6.14
CA LEU A 228 1.81 -14.24 6.96
C LEU A 228 2.68 -14.45 8.21
N ILE A 229 2.57 -15.61 8.87
CA ILE A 229 3.48 -15.99 9.98
C ILE A 229 4.92 -16.03 9.46
N SER A 230 5.17 -16.63 8.30
CA SER A 230 6.51 -16.64 7.70
C SER A 230 7.03 -15.23 7.39
N VAL A 231 6.16 -14.31 6.97
CA VAL A 231 6.53 -12.90 6.75
C VAL A 231 6.86 -12.21 8.08
N GLN A 232 6.09 -12.44 9.14
CA GLN A 232 6.37 -11.92 10.47
C GLN A 232 7.71 -12.46 11.02
N SER A 233 7.98 -13.76 10.86
CA SER A 233 9.26 -14.37 11.25
C SER A 233 10.45 -13.83 10.46
N LEU A 234 10.26 -13.45 9.19
CA LEU A 234 11.30 -12.81 8.39
C LEU A 234 11.77 -11.49 9.03
N LEU A 235 10.87 -10.75 9.69
CA LEU A 235 11.22 -9.50 10.39
C LEU A 235 12.13 -9.73 11.60
N THR A 236 12.12 -10.92 12.21
CA THR A 236 13.05 -11.27 13.29
C THR A 236 14.37 -11.85 12.79
N ASP A 237 14.32 -12.67 11.74
CA ASP A 237 15.49 -13.39 11.21
C ASP A 237 15.63 -13.17 9.69
N PRO A 238 16.22 -12.03 9.28
CA PRO A 238 16.35 -11.70 7.87
C PRO A 238 17.44 -12.54 7.22
N TYR A 239 17.19 -12.98 5.98
CA TYR A 239 18.15 -13.74 5.19
C TYR A 239 19.13 -12.79 4.47
N ALA A 240 20.15 -12.31 5.18
CA ALA A 240 21.05 -11.26 4.70
C ALA A 240 21.99 -11.67 3.54
N TYR A 241 22.24 -12.96 3.33
CA TYR A 241 23.15 -13.45 2.28
C TYR A 241 22.58 -13.27 0.86
N ILE A 242 21.25 -13.37 0.70
CA ILE A 242 20.54 -13.05 -0.54
C ILE A 242 19.52 -11.94 -0.23
N CYS A 243 20.01 -10.70 -0.19
CA CYS A 243 19.20 -9.53 0.09
C CYS A 243 18.71 -8.86 -1.21
N MET A 244 17.47 -8.38 -1.20
CA MET A 244 16.95 -7.48 -2.25
C MET A 244 17.40 -6.04 -2.03
N ASN A 245 17.54 -5.65 -0.76
CA ASN A 245 18.05 -4.36 -0.35
C ASN A 245 19.50 -4.53 0.14
N ARG A 246 20.45 -4.27 -0.76
CA ARG A 246 21.89 -4.40 -0.47
C ARG A 246 22.31 -3.52 0.70
N ARG A 247 21.86 -2.26 0.76
CA ARG A 247 22.18 -1.33 1.86
C ARG A 247 21.75 -1.90 3.21
N ALA A 248 20.52 -2.43 3.30
CA ALA A 248 20.03 -3.04 4.53
C ALA A 248 20.79 -4.32 4.88
N GLY A 249 21.10 -5.18 3.89
CA GLY A 249 21.89 -6.39 4.09
C GLY A 249 23.32 -6.12 4.56
N ASP A 250 24.01 -5.18 3.92
CA ASP A 250 25.39 -4.80 4.24
C ASP A 250 25.48 -4.21 5.66
N LEU A 251 24.53 -3.36 6.04
CA LEU A 251 24.46 -2.83 7.41
C LEU A 251 24.12 -3.94 8.40
N PHE A 252 23.19 -4.84 8.08
CA PHE A 252 22.84 -5.94 8.97
C PHE A 252 24.04 -6.85 9.29
N LEU A 253 24.91 -7.10 8.31
CA LEU A 253 26.09 -7.96 8.46
C LEU A 253 27.29 -7.23 9.09
N ASN A 254 27.53 -5.97 8.72
CA ASN A 254 28.76 -5.26 9.12
C ASN A 254 28.55 -4.26 10.26
N ASN A 255 27.35 -3.73 10.45
CA ASN A 255 27.04 -2.73 11.48
C ASN A 255 25.59 -2.86 11.98
N ARG A 256 25.36 -3.85 12.84
CA ARG A 256 24.03 -4.16 13.34
C ARG A 256 23.36 -2.99 14.08
N GLU A 257 24.12 -2.23 14.85
CA GLU A 257 23.60 -1.09 15.60
C GLU A 257 23.01 -0.02 14.66
N GLN A 258 23.76 0.36 13.64
CA GLN A 258 23.29 1.34 12.66
C GLN A 258 22.08 0.82 11.86
N TYR A 259 22.07 -0.47 11.52
CA TYR A 259 20.91 -1.10 10.89
C TYR A 259 19.66 -0.96 11.77
N GLU A 260 19.76 -1.33 13.04
CA GLU A 260 18.63 -1.29 13.98
C GLU A 260 18.13 0.14 14.21
N GLN A 261 19.03 1.13 14.30
CA GLN A 261 18.65 2.54 14.41
C GLN A 261 17.83 3.01 13.19
N ILE A 262 18.29 2.71 11.98
CA ILE A 262 17.58 3.11 10.75
C ILE A 262 16.23 2.38 10.65
N ALA A 263 16.20 1.08 10.93
CA ALA A 263 14.97 0.28 10.89
C ALA A 263 13.93 0.76 11.93
N ARG A 264 14.35 1.11 13.15
CA ARG A 264 13.47 1.71 14.17
C ARG A 264 12.92 3.07 13.72
N ASN A 265 13.77 3.94 13.17
CA ASN A 265 13.34 5.24 12.66
C ASN A 265 12.31 5.11 11.52
N TRP A 266 12.52 4.16 10.61
CA TRP A 266 11.56 3.86 9.55
C TRP A 266 10.25 3.31 10.09
N THR A 267 10.32 2.41 11.08
CA THR A 267 9.13 1.85 11.74
C THR A 267 8.31 2.94 12.40
N TRP A 268 8.96 3.82 13.16
CA TRP A 268 8.30 4.96 13.79
C TRP A 268 7.67 5.89 12.75
N LYS A 269 8.38 6.23 11.67
CA LYS A 269 7.92 7.15 10.63
C LYS A 269 6.77 6.61 9.78
N TYR A 270 6.79 5.32 9.46
CA TYR A 270 5.90 4.74 8.42
C TYR A 270 4.89 3.73 8.95
N ALA A 271 5.17 3.05 10.06
CA ALA A 271 4.35 1.97 10.59
C ALA A 271 3.61 2.32 11.90
N MET A 272 3.83 3.51 12.48
CA MET A 272 3.18 3.99 13.71
C MET A 272 2.29 5.21 13.46
N VAL A 273 1.54 5.21 12.34
CA VAL A 273 0.77 6.37 11.87
C VAL A 273 -0.25 6.90 12.89
N ASP A 274 -0.80 6.02 13.71
CA ASP A 274 -1.72 6.32 14.81
C ASP A 274 -1.07 7.11 15.96
N PHE A 275 0.26 7.13 16.06
CA PHE A 275 1.01 7.87 17.07
C PHE A 275 1.59 9.20 16.58
N ILE A 276 1.68 9.43 15.26
CA ILE A 276 2.36 10.60 14.65
C ILE A 276 1.58 11.93 14.83
N ASN A 277 0.42 11.92 15.49
CA ASN A 277 -0.36 13.13 15.79
C ASN A 277 0.13 13.95 17.01
N SER A 278 1.39 13.82 17.44
CA SER A 278 2.00 14.85 18.30
C SER A 278 2.55 15.96 17.42
N ASP A 279 2.15 17.21 17.70
CA ASP A 279 2.43 18.46 16.98
C ASP A 279 3.89 18.85 16.69
N GLU A 280 4.86 17.93 16.71
CA GLU A 280 6.25 18.22 16.39
C GLU A 280 6.85 17.04 15.61
N ILE A 281 7.19 17.27 14.34
CA ILE A 281 8.47 16.90 13.73
C ILE A 281 8.39 17.35 12.26
N ASP A 282 9.27 18.28 11.90
CA ASP A 282 9.51 18.70 10.52
C ASP A 282 10.17 17.53 9.77
N ILE A 283 9.40 16.88 8.88
CA ILE A 283 9.74 15.59 8.25
C ILE A 283 10.82 15.72 7.16
N ASP A 284 11.19 16.96 6.81
CA ASP A 284 12.10 17.28 5.71
C ASP A 284 13.59 17.16 6.05
N HIS A 285 13.96 16.78 7.30
CA HIS A 285 15.35 16.78 7.75
C HIS A 285 15.98 15.41 8.06
N ILE A 286 15.40 14.28 7.63
CA ILE A 286 15.94 12.94 7.93
C ILE A 286 16.51 12.21 6.68
N ASP A 287 16.60 12.84 5.52
CA ASP A 287 17.26 12.23 4.36
C ASP A 287 18.64 12.88 4.11
N TYR A 288 19.72 12.17 4.49
CA TYR A 288 20.95 11.89 3.69
C TYR A 288 21.81 10.83 4.40
#